data_AF-A0A2A5DNZ6-F1
#
_entry.id   AF-A0A2A5DNZ6-F1
#
_cell.length_a   1.000
_cell.length_b   1.000
_cell.length_c   1.000
_cell.angle_alpha   90.00
_cell.angle_beta   90.00
_cell.angle_gamma   90.00
#
_symmetry.space_group_name_H-M   'P 1'
#
loop_
_entity.id
_entity.type
_entity.pdbx_description
1 polymer ?
#
loop_
_entity_poly.entity_id
_entity_poly.type
_entity_poly.pdbx_seq_one_letter_code
_entity_poly.pdbx_strand_id
1 'polypeptide(L)'
;MNPLAFLHKRNGSIKSEHPVDFLFSLQGIKHYRYKDISKTNCQRMFAANDYYNELSMRCSREYLKEHTKAMDAILSSKGINIQEVSQLNLQLKERIDMIHESDMIYKIASVIIFDTTENPHDYDYKYGQEKIARFKKASEKNAFFLIKLFKITVGLPGISDSDLLMYMEVGSKINQEHLDVISTIISKNTKTTDSSKTSESQSPTV
;
A
#
# COMPACT_ATOMS: atom_id res chain seq x y z
N MET A 1 -35.62 7.14 22.38
CA MET A 1 -34.43 7.60 21.63
C MET A 1 -33.65 6.36 21.20
N ASN A 2 -33.42 6.16 19.91
CA ASN A 2 -32.69 4.99 19.40
C ASN A 2 -31.26 5.42 19.04
N PRO A 3 -30.21 4.99 19.76
CA PRO A 3 -28.87 5.57 19.66
C PRO A 3 -27.98 4.98 18.53
N LEU A 4 -28.55 4.47 17.43
CA LEU A 4 -27.78 3.80 16.36
C LEU A 4 -28.20 4.14 14.93
N ALA A 5 -28.59 5.40 14.66
CA ALA A 5 -28.93 5.85 13.30
C ALA A 5 -27.85 6.74 12.64
N PHE A 6 -26.57 6.50 12.92
CA PHE A 6 -25.44 7.07 12.17
C PHE A 6 -24.89 6.06 11.16
N LEU A 7 -25.76 5.43 10.38
CA LEU A 7 -25.33 4.77 9.14
C LEU A 7 -25.29 5.85 8.05
N HIS A 8 -24.09 6.38 7.81
CA HIS A 8 -23.79 7.24 6.67
C HIS A 8 -24.22 6.49 5.39
N LYS A 9 -25.39 6.81 4.83
CA LYS A 9 -25.75 6.35 3.49
C LYS A 9 -24.76 7.00 2.53
N ARG A 10 -23.74 6.26 2.11
CA ARG A 10 -22.71 6.69 1.14
C ARG A 10 -23.27 6.83 -0.29
N ASN A 11 -24.54 7.19 -0.46
CA ASN A 11 -25.16 7.21 -1.78
C ASN A 11 -24.93 8.57 -2.44
N GLY A 12 -23.78 8.73 -3.08
CA GLY A 12 -23.59 9.78 -4.09
C GLY A 12 -24.19 9.33 -5.43
N SER A 13 -24.82 10.23 -6.18
CA SER A 13 -25.29 9.96 -7.54
C SER A 13 -24.18 10.26 -8.55
N ILE A 14 -24.10 9.44 -9.60
CA ILE A 14 -23.22 9.72 -10.74
C ILE A 14 -23.84 10.86 -11.54
N LYS A 15 -23.07 11.93 -11.75
CA LYS A 15 -23.49 13.03 -12.64
C LYS A 15 -23.38 12.59 -14.10
N SER A 16 -24.37 12.95 -14.92
CA SER A 16 -24.41 12.60 -16.35
C SER A 16 -23.21 13.12 -17.15
N GLU A 17 -22.64 14.24 -16.72
CA GLU A 17 -21.44 14.87 -17.29
C GLU A 17 -20.14 14.08 -17.05
N HIS A 18 -20.15 13.12 -16.11
CA HIS A 18 -19.00 12.30 -15.75
C HIS A 18 -19.26 10.83 -16.14
N PRO A 19 -18.99 10.45 -17.40
CA PRO A 19 -19.30 9.12 -17.88
C PRO A 19 -18.43 8.06 -17.19
N VAL A 20 -19.03 6.89 -16.97
CA VAL A 20 -18.42 5.76 -16.25
C VAL A 20 -18.45 4.50 -17.09
N ASP A 21 -17.46 3.64 -16.89
CA ASP A 21 -17.39 2.30 -17.50
C ASP A 21 -17.61 1.23 -16.42
N PHE A 22 -18.39 0.22 -16.76
CA PHE A 22 -18.47 -1.00 -15.96
C PHE A 22 -17.19 -1.82 -16.14
N LEU A 23 -16.62 -2.31 -15.03
CA LEU A 23 -15.38 -3.07 -15.04
C LEU A 23 -15.62 -4.56 -14.77
N PHE A 24 -16.27 -4.88 -13.66
CA PHE A 24 -16.52 -6.26 -13.22
C PHE A 24 -17.56 -6.32 -12.10
N SER A 25 -18.01 -7.54 -11.81
CA SER A 25 -18.76 -7.87 -10.61
C SER A 25 -17.93 -8.78 -9.71
N LEU A 26 -17.87 -8.44 -8.43
CA LEU A 26 -17.18 -9.22 -7.40
C LEU A 26 -18.16 -9.45 -6.25
N GLN A 27 -18.47 -10.72 -5.95
CA GLN A 27 -19.39 -11.09 -4.86
C GLN A 27 -20.77 -10.40 -4.96
N GLY A 28 -21.30 -10.26 -6.18
CA GLY A 28 -22.58 -9.59 -6.43
C GLY A 28 -22.52 -8.05 -6.46
N ILE A 29 -21.37 -7.45 -6.13
CA ILE A 29 -21.18 -5.99 -6.16
C ILE A 29 -20.60 -5.57 -7.51
N LYS A 30 -21.24 -4.61 -8.18
CA LYS A 30 -20.79 -4.07 -9.47
C LYS A 30 -19.80 -2.93 -9.25
N HIS A 31 -18.70 -2.97 -10.01
CA HIS A 31 -17.59 -2.03 -9.92
C HIS A 31 -17.45 -1.24 -11.22
N TYR A 32 -17.17 0.05 -11.08
CA TYR A 32 -17.11 1.04 -12.14
C TYR A 32 -15.88 1.93 -12.00
N ARG A 33 -15.49 2.60 -13.09
CA ARG A 33 -14.54 3.72 -13.06
C ARG A 33 -15.05 4.87 -13.89
N TYR A 34 -14.57 6.08 -13.62
CA TYR A 34 -14.75 7.18 -14.57
C TYR A 34 -13.97 6.91 -15.85
N LYS A 35 -14.52 7.30 -17.01
CA LYS A 35 -13.77 7.31 -18.27
C LYS A 35 -12.58 8.26 -18.21
N ASP A 36 -12.78 9.39 -17.55
CA ASP A 36 -11.75 10.39 -17.33
C ASP A 36 -11.95 11.02 -15.95
N ILE A 37 -11.26 10.44 -14.96
CA ILE A 37 -11.33 10.92 -13.58
C ILE A 37 -10.74 12.34 -13.46
N SER A 38 -9.80 12.74 -14.34
CA SER A 38 -9.15 14.06 -14.30
C SER A 38 -10.13 15.20 -14.59
N LYS A 39 -11.18 14.93 -15.38
CA LYS A 39 -12.25 15.88 -15.68
C LYS A 39 -13.33 15.96 -14.61
N THR A 40 -13.32 15.05 -13.64
CA THR A 40 -14.37 14.93 -12.61
C THR A 40 -14.16 15.90 -11.45
N ASN A 41 -12.93 16.42 -11.25
CA ASN A 41 -12.57 17.38 -10.17
C ASN A 41 -13.17 17.01 -8.80
N CYS A 42 -12.88 15.81 -8.31
CA CYS A 42 -13.50 15.26 -7.10
C CYS A 42 -12.47 14.81 -6.05
N GLN A 43 -12.89 14.65 -4.79
CA GLN A 43 -12.01 14.22 -3.70
C GLN A 43 -11.32 12.88 -3.99
N ARG A 44 -12.03 11.97 -4.66
CA ARG A 44 -11.47 10.69 -5.13
C ARG A 44 -10.30 10.86 -6.09
N MET A 45 -10.29 11.88 -6.95
CA MET A 45 -9.13 12.19 -7.80
C MET A 45 -7.92 12.59 -6.95
N PHE A 46 -8.10 13.45 -5.95
CA PHE A 46 -6.99 13.86 -5.08
C PHE A 46 -6.40 12.66 -4.31
N ALA A 47 -7.26 11.77 -3.78
CA ALA A 47 -6.80 10.53 -3.15
C ALA A 47 -6.06 9.61 -4.15
N ALA A 48 -6.46 9.59 -5.43
CA ALA A 48 -5.78 8.81 -6.45
C ALA A 48 -4.38 9.37 -6.72
N ASN A 49 -4.23 10.69 -6.76
CA ASN A 49 -2.93 11.36 -6.93
C ASN A 49 -1.95 10.99 -5.82
N ASP A 50 -2.41 10.93 -4.57
CA ASP A 50 -1.56 10.51 -3.45
C ASP A 50 -1.00 9.10 -3.65
N TYR A 51 -1.83 8.14 -4.08
CA TYR A 51 -1.36 6.78 -4.35
C TYR A 51 -0.55 6.67 -5.65
N TYR A 52 -0.81 7.49 -6.67
CA TYR A 52 0.06 7.57 -7.83
C TYR A 52 1.45 8.15 -7.48
N ASN A 53 1.52 9.06 -6.52
CA ASN A 53 2.79 9.57 -5.99
C ASN A 53 3.53 8.47 -5.19
N GLU A 54 2.85 7.70 -4.35
CA GLU A 54 3.47 6.52 -3.70
C GLU A 54 3.98 5.52 -4.74
N LEU A 55 3.19 5.25 -5.78
CA LEU A 55 3.60 4.39 -6.87
C LEU A 55 4.84 4.95 -7.57
N SER A 56 4.88 6.24 -7.93
CA SER A 56 6.02 6.84 -8.63
C SER A 56 7.33 6.75 -7.84
N MET A 57 7.25 6.82 -6.51
CA MET A 57 8.38 6.61 -5.59
C MET A 57 8.71 5.13 -5.33
N ARG A 58 7.88 4.19 -5.83
CA ARG A 58 8.01 2.72 -5.63
C ARG A 58 8.06 2.33 -4.14
N CYS A 59 7.47 3.16 -3.30
CA CYS A 59 7.65 3.12 -1.87
C CYS A 59 6.37 3.61 -1.19
N SER A 60 5.81 2.77 -0.32
CA SER A 60 4.70 3.20 0.52
C SER A 60 5.21 4.13 1.62
N ARG A 61 4.34 5.02 2.09
CA ARG A 61 4.65 5.85 3.26
C ARG A 61 5.00 5.00 4.48
N GLU A 62 4.34 3.86 4.64
CA GLU A 62 4.58 2.92 5.74
C GLU A 62 5.99 2.33 5.67
N TYR A 63 6.41 1.84 4.50
CA TYR A 63 7.74 1.31 4.30
C TYR A 63 8.82 2.35 4.61
N LEU A 64 8.66 3.58 4.09
CA LEU A 64 9.66 4.62 4.27
C LEU A 64 9.84 4.97 5.75
N LYS A 65 8.76 4.99 6.54
CA LYS A 65 8.82 5.23 7.99
C LYS A 65 9.60 4.14 8.73
N GLU A 66 9.34 2.87 8.42
CA GLU A 66 10.06 1.76 9.05
C GLU A 66 11.54 1.75 8.61
N HIS A 67 11.82 2.10 7.35
CA HIS A 67 13.17 2.24 6.84
C HIS A 67 13.96 3.34 7.57
N THR A 68 13.39 4.55 7.73
CA THR A 68 14.06 5.64 8.47
C THR A 68 14.26 5.26 9.93
N LYS A 69 13.29 4.57 10.55
CA LYS A 69 13.41 4.09 11.92
C LYS A 69 14.52 3.05 12.09
N ALA A 70 14.69 2.13 11.12
CA ALA A 70 15.81 1.20 11.11
C ALA A 70 17.16 1.92 10.95
N MET A 71 17.22 2.94 10.10
CA MET A 71 18.43 3.77 9.95
C MET A 71 18.79 4.48 11.27
N ASP A 72 17.81 5.14 11.90
CA ASP A 72 17.99 5.81 13.19
C ASP A 72 18.45 4.83 14.28
N ALA A 73 17.93 3.60 14.24
CA ALA A 73 18.34 2.54 15.15
C ALA A 73 19.81 2.14 14.96
N ILE A 74 20.32 2.09 13.72
CA ILE A 74 21.74 1.81 13.46
C ILE A 74 22.61 2.98 13.93
N LEU A 75 22.21 4.21 13.58
CA LEU A 75 22.99 5.41 13.87
C LEU A 75 23.05 5.76 15.36
N SER A 76 22.03 5.37 16.14
CA SER A 76 21.98 5.59 17.59
C SER A 76 22.69 4.49 18.40
N SER A 77 23.19 3.45 17.75
CA SER A 77 23.88 2.35 18.42
C SER A 77 25.29 2.74 18.89
N LYS A 78 25.85 2.02 19.88
CA LYS A 78 27.20 2.29 20.41
C LYS A 78 28.31 2.17 19.36
N GLY A 79 28.05 1.49 18.24
CA GLY A 79 28.96 1.38 17.11
C GLY A 79 28.18 1.19 15.81
N ILE A 80 28.42 2.06 14.83
CA ILE A 80 27.68 2.06 13.57
C ILE A 80 28.02 0.80 12.75
N ASN A 81 27.01 -0.03 12.51
CA ASN A 81 27.13 -1.20 11.65
C ASN A 81 27.01 -0.77 10.17
N ILE A 82 28.16 -0.56 9.51
CA ILE A 82 28.23 -0.10 8.12
C ILE A 82 27.59 -1.11 7.15
N GLN A 83 27.64 -2.41 7.45
CA GLN A 83 27.02 -3.45 6.63
C GLN A 83 25.50 -3.32 6.62
N GLU A 84 24.88 -3.06 7.78
CA GLU A 84 23.43 -2.83 7.87
C GLU A 84 23.04 -1.52 7.15
N VAL A 85 23.84 -0.45 7.24
CA VAL A 85 23.64 0.78 6.45
C VAL A 85 23.71 0.50 4.95
N SER A 86 24.71 -0.26 4.52
CA SER A 86 24.90 -0.64 3.12
C SER A 86 23.72 -1.46 2.60
N GLN A 87 23.21 -2.39 3.43
CA GLN A 87 22.05 -3.21 3.11
C GLN A 87 20.78 -2.36 2.94
N LEU A 88 20.50 -1.44 3.88
CA LEU A 88 19.38 -0.50 3.74
C LEU A 88 19.49 0.34 2.45
N ASN A 89 20.69 0.83 2.13
CA ASN A 89 20.89 1.58 0.88
C ASN A 89 20.68 0.72 -0.37
N LEU A 90 21.09 -0.55 -0.35
CA LEU A 90 20.85 -1.49 -1.45
C LEU A 90 19.34 -1.70 -1.68
N GLN A 91 18.55 -1.83 -0.62
CA GLN A 91 17.09 -1.96 -0.74
C GLN A 91 16.45 -0.75 -1.44
N LEU A 92 16.93 0.47 -1.15
CA LEU A 92 16.45 1.66 -1.85
C LEU A 92 16.84 1.66 -3.33
N LYS A 93 18.04 1.20 -3.67
CA LYS A 93 18.47 1.04 -5.07
C LYS A 93 17.60 0.03 -5.82
N GLU A 94 17.38 -1.13 -5.22
CA GLU A 94 16.49 -2.16 -5.79
C GLU A 94 15.08 -1.62 -6.04
N ARG A 95 14.55 -0.79 -5.13
CA ARG A 95 13.24 -0.15 -5.30
C ARG A 95 13.19 0.87 -6.42
N ILE A 96 14.25 1.63 -6.65
CA ILE A 96 14.35 2.56 -7.78
C ILE A 96 14.26 1.79 -9.11
N ASP A 97 14.84 0.59 -9.17
CA ASP A 97 14.82 -0.26 -10.35
C ASP A 97 13.50 -1.02 -10.54
N MET A 98 12.61 -1.04 -9.54
CA MET A 98 11.29 -1.67 -9.65
C MET A 98 10.37 -0.87 -10.60
N ILE A 99 9.66 -1.59 -11.49
CA ILE A 99 8.70 -0.98 -12.41
C ILE A 99 7.44 -0.51 -11.66
N HIS A 100 6.96 -1.28 -10.69
CA HIS A 100 5.81 -1.02 -9.82
C HIS A 100 5.93 -1.84 -8.53
N GLU A 101 5.45 -1.30 -7.41
CA GLU A 101 5.27 -2.08 -6.17
C GLU A 101 3.88 -2.75 -6.22
N SER A 102 3.83 -4.07 -6.02
CA SER A 102 2.62 -4.88 -6.23
C SER A 102 1.45 -4.48 -5.34
N ASP A 103 1.71 -4.08 -4.09
CA ASP A 103 0.65 -3.69 -3.16
C ASP A 103 0.02 -2.33 -3.50
N MET A 104 0.79 -1.41 -4.10
CA MET A 104 0.28 -0.12 -4.59
C MET A 104 -0.84 -0.28 -5.62
N ILE A 105 -0.83 -1.37 -6.38
CA ILE A 105 -1.88 -1.67 -7.37
C ILE A 105 -3.26 -1.76 -6.70
N TYR A 106 -3.32 -2.38 -5.52
CA TYR A 106 -4.57 -2.47 -4.78
C TYR A 106 -5.00 -1.12 -4.21
N LYS A 107 -4.06 -0.31 -3.71
CA LYS A 107 -4.34 1.04 -3.21
C LYS A 107 -4.89 1.95 -4.31
N ILE A 108 -4.27 1.96 -5.48
CA ILE A 108 -4.75 2.77 -6.60
C ILE A 108 -6.11 2.23 -7.07
N ALA A 109 -6.23 0.91 -7.23
CA ALA A 109 -7.48 0.27 -7.65
C ALA A 109 -8.64 0.61 -6.69
N SER A 110 -8.40 0.65 -5.37
CA SER A 110 -9.46 0.97 -4.41
C SER A 110 -9.96 2.41 -4.55
N VAL A 111 -9.17 3.32 -5.08
CA VAL A 111 -9.61 4.70 -5.32
C VAL A 111 -10.25 4.86 -6.68
N ILE A 112 -9.59 4.42 -7.76
CA ILE A 112 -10.07 4.66 -9.13
C ILE A 112 -11.31 3.81 -9.47
N ILE A 113 -11.51 2.70 -8.77
CA ILE A 113 -12.67 1.82 -8.88
C ILE A 113 -13.61 2.10 -7.71
N PHE A 114 -14.84 2.48 -8.03
CA PHE A 114 -15.92 2.61 -7.05
C PHE A 114 -17.02 1.58 -7.34
N ASP A 115 -17.67 1.13 -6.29
CA ASP A 115 -18.81 0.23 -6.39
C ASP A 115 -20.15 0.92 -6.12
N THR A 116 -21.24 0.17 -6.32
CA THR A 116 -22.62 0.66 -6.15
C THR A 116 -22.98 1.12 -4.74
N THR A 117 -22.12 0.87 -3.74
CA THR A 117 -22.33 1.22 -2.34
C THR A 117 -21.52 2.45 -1.90
N GLU A 118 -20.71 3.01 -2.81
CA GLU A 118 -19.85 4.16 -2.54
C GLU A 118 -20.39 5.46 -3.13
N ASN A 119 -19.94 6.57 -2.55
CA ASN A 119 -20.03 7.86 -3.23
C ASN A 119 -18.94 7.87 -4.33
N PRO A 120 -19.29 8.07 -5.60
CA PRO A 120 -18.31 8.04 -6.68
C PRO A 120 -17.41 9.29 -6.68
N HIS A 121 -17.76 10.38 -5.98
CA HIS A 121 -16.99 11.63 -5.93
C HIS A 121 -16.12 11.77 -4.67
N ASP A 122 -16.46 11.05 -3.60
CA ASP A 122 -15.75 11.05 -2.33
C ASP A 122 -15.04 9.69 -2.12
N TYR A 123 -13.95 9.69 -1.36
CA TYR A 123 -13.22 8.49 -1.00
C TYR A 123 -13.21 8.29 0.52
N ASP A 124 -13.99 7.31 0.98
CA ASP A 124 -13.96 6.81 2.35
C ASP A 124 -12.76 5.88 2.52
N TYR A 125 -11.71 6.37 3.19
CA TYR A 125 -10.48 5.61 3.44
C TYR A 125 -10.73 4.29 4.18
N LYS A 126 -11.67 4.25 5.13
CA LYS A 126 -11.97 3.02 5.89
C LYS A 126 -12.56 1.97 4.96
N TYR A 127 -13.53 2.36 4.13
CA TYR A 127 -14.09 1.47 3.12
C TYR A 127 -13.07 1.06 2.07
N GLY A 128 -12.18 1.97 1.70
CA GLY A 128 -11.04 1.72 0.83
C GLY A 128 -10.20 0.54 1.31
N GLN A 129 -9.86 0.50 2.60
CA GLN A 129 -9.10 -0.62 3.19
C GLN A 129 -9.87 -1.94 3.16
N GLU A 130 -11.17 -1.92 3.46
CA GLU A 130 -12.02 -3.11 3.35
C GLU A 130 -12.07 -3.63 1.91
N LYS A 131 -12.13 -2.73 0.92
CA LYS A 131 -12.10 -3.05 -0.51
C LYS A 131 -10.75 -3.62 -0.96
N ILE A 132 -9.64 -3.06 -0.49
CA ILE A 132 -8.29 -3.62 -0.72
C ILE A 132 -8.23 -5.06 -0.22
N ALA A 133 -8.69 -5.32 1.00
CA ALA A 133 -8.71 -6.68 1.55
C ALA A 133 -9.56 -7.64 0.70
N ARG A 134 -10.72 -7.18 0.20
CA ARG A 134 -11.55 -7.97 -0.73
C ARG A 134 -10.82 -8.26 -2.04
N PHE A 135 -10.12 -7.28 -2.62
CA PHE A 135 -9.37 -7.45 -3.86
C PHE A 135 -8.18 -8.40 -3.69
N LYS A 136 -7.44 -8.30 -2.58
CA LYS A 136 -6.35 -9.24 -2.24
C LYS A 136 -6.88 -10.66 -2.11
N LYS A 137 -7.94 -10.87 -1.33
CA LYS A 137 -8.59 -12.20 -1.18
C LYS A 137 -9.14 -12.77 -2.49
N ALA A 138 -9.62 -11.92 -3.39
CA ALA A 138 -10.07 -12.34 -4.72
C ALA A 138 -8.88 -12.74 -5.61
N SER A 139 -7.76 -12.01 -5.51
CA SER A 139 -6.52 -12.25 -6.26
C SER A 139 -5.84 -13.55 -5.85
N GLU A 140 -5.82 -13.86 -4.55
CA GLU A 140 -5.33 -15.15 -4.01
C GLU A 140 -6.05 -16.35 -4.60
N LYS A 141 -7.36 -16.20 -4.88
CA LYS A 141 -8.19 -17.26 -5.45
C LYS A 141 -8.18 -17.29 -6.97
N ASN A 142 -7.81 -16.18 -7.60
CA ASN A 142 -7.93 -16.01 -9.04
C ASN A 142 -6.88 -15.03 -9.57
N ALA A 143 -5.79 -15.57 -10.11
CA ALA A 143 -4.73 -14.81 -10.75
C ALA A 143 -5.22 -13.92 -11.91
N PHE A 144 -6.29 -14.32 -12.63
CA PHE A 144 -6.88 -13.50 -13.69
C PHE A 144 -7.50 -12.21 -13.14
N PHE A 145 -8.06 -12.25 -11.93
CA PHE A 145 -8.57 -11.03 -11.29
C PHE A 145 -7.45 -10.04 -11.01
N LEU A 146 -6.30 -10.54 -10.53
CA LEU A 146 -5.13 -9.71 -10.28
C LEU A 146 -4.58 -9.07 -11.56
N ILE A 147 -4.41 -9.87 -12.62
CA ILE A 147 -3.99 -9.39 -13.95
C ILE A 147 -4.96 -8.30 -14.44
N LYS A 148 -6.27 -8.56 -14.35
CA LYS A 148 -7.31 -7.61 -14.75
C LYS A 148 -7.19 -6.31 -13.95
N LEU A 149 -7.03 -6.39 -12.63
CA LEU A 149 -6.89 -5.23 -11.76
C LEU A 149 -5.66 -4.41 -12.13
N PHE A 150 -4.52 -5.06 -12.34
CA PHE A 150 -3.28 -4.42 -12.74
C PHE A 150 -3.43 -3.71 -14.09
N LYS A 151 -3.99 -4.37 -15.11
CA LYS A 151 -4.20 -3.78 -16.44
C LYS A 151 -5.13 -2.57 -16.38
N ILE A 152 -6.16 -2.59 -15.53
CA ILE A 152 -7.07 -1.46 -15.31
C ILE A 152 -6.33 -0.28 -14.67
N THR A 153 -5.46 -0.55 -13.71
CA THR A 153 -4.78 0.46 -12.89
C THR A 153 -3.58 1.09 -13.56
N VAL A 154 -2.73 0.29 -14.19
CA VAL A 154 -1.43 0.74 -14.72
C VAL A 154 -1.50 1.07 -16.22
N GLY A 155 -2.43 0.47 -16.95
CA GLY A 155 -2.61 0.75 -18.37
C GLY A 155 -1.44 0.27 -19.25
N LEU A 156 -0.85 -0.89 -18.93
CA LEU A 156 0.20 -1.53 -19.74
C LEU A 156 -0.39 -2.66 -20.60
N PRO A 157 -0.85 -2.39 -21.84
CA PRO A 157 -1.45 -3.41 -22.69
C PRO A 157 -0.44 -4.39 -23.30
N GLY A 158 0.86 -4.07 -23.28
CA GLY A 158 1.91 -4.84 -23.96
C GLY A 158 2.56 -5.96 -23.16
N ILE A 159 2.28 -6.08 -21.85
CA ILE A 159 2.85 -7.15 -21.02
C ILE A 159 2.00 -8.42 -21.10
N SER A 160 2.66 -9.58 -21.24
CA SER A 160 1.97 -10.86 -21.21
C SER A 160 1.44 -11.16 -19.81
N ASP A 161 0.38 -11.97 -19.72
CA ASP A 161 -0.21 -12.35 -18.44
C ASP A 161 0.78 -13.10 -17.54
N SER A 162 1.63 -13.96 -18.13
CA SER A 162 2.66 -14.72 -17.40
C SER A 162 3.79 -13.83 -16.88
N ASP A 163 4.29 -12.90 -17.71
CA ASP A 163 5.35 -11.98 -17.29
C ASP A 163 4.87 -11.06 -16.18
N LEU A 164 3.60 -10.64 -16.26
CA LEU A 164 2.99 -9.81 -15.22
C LEU A 164 2.86 -10.56 -13.90
N LEU A 165 2.39 -11.82 -13.91
CA LEU A 165 2.31 -12.64 -12.70
C LEU A 165 3.70 -12.87 -12.09
N MET A 166 4.69 -13.21 -12.91
CA MET A 166 6.07 -13.37 -12.47
C MET A 166 6.61 -12.09 -11.83
N TYR A 167 6.38 -10.94 -12.49
CA TYR A 167 6.78 -9.63 -11.98
C TYR A 167 6.17 -9.35 -10.61
N MET A 168 4.85 -9.57 -10.45
CA MET A 168 4.16 -9.32 -9.19
C MET A 168 4.66 -10.23 -8.07
N GLU A 169 4.92 -11.51 -8.37
CA GLU A 169 5.46 -12.48 -7.41
C GLU A 169 6.87 -12.09 -6.95
N VAL A 170 7.76 -11.78 -7.89
CA VAL A 170 9.14 -11.34 -7.57
C VAL A 170 9.11 -10.04 -6.77
N GLY A 171 8.29 -9.07 -7.17
CA GLY A 171 8.13 -7.81 -6.44
C GLY A 171 7.65 -8.00 -5.01
N SER A 172 6.69 -8.90 -4.78
CA SER A 172 6.23 -9.24 -3.42
C SER A 172 7.31 -9.90 -2.57
N LYS A 173 8.14 -10.78 -3.15
CA LYS A 173 9.26 -11.41 -2.42
C LYS A 173 10.34 -10.40 -2.03
N ILE A 174 10.71 -9.51 -2.96
CA ILE A 174 11.66 -8.41 -2.68
C ILE A 174 11.14 -7.54 -1.53
N ASN A 175 9.86 -7.15 -1.59
CA ASN A 175 9.25 -6.33 -0.55
C ASN A 175 9.26 -7.02 0.82
N GLN A 176 8.96 -8.32 0.87
CA GLN A 176 8.99 -9.10 2.11
C GLN A 176 10.39 -9.17 2.69
N GLU A 177 11.40 -9.52 1.88
CA GLU A 177 12.80 -9.59 2.29
C GLU A 177 13.28 -8.25 2.87
N HIS A 178 12.90 -7.14 2.21
CA HIS A 178 13.26 -5.81 2.71
C HIS A 178 12.67 -5.53 4.10
N LEU A 179 11.39 -5.86 4.29
CA LEU A 179 10.69 -5.66 5.56
C LEU A 179 11.25 -6.56 6.67
N ASP A 180 11.65 -7.79 6.36
CA ASP A 180 12.22 -8.73 7.34
C ASP A 180 13.57 -8.22 7.86
N VAL A 181 14.41 -7.68 6.97
CA VAL A 181 15.67 -7.03 7.34
C VAL A 181 15.43 -5.80 8.22
N ILE A 182 14.52 -4.90 7.81
CA ILE A 182 14.15 -3.70 8.56
C ILE A 182 13.66 -4.07 9.97
N SER A 183 12.75 -5.04 10.06
CA SER A 183 12.18 -5.52 11.32
C SER A 183 13.25 -6.14 12.23
N THR A 184 14.20 -6.87 11.65
CA THR A 184 15.33 -7.46 12.37
C THR A 184 16.22 -6.38 12.98
N ILE A 185 16.57 -5.34 12.21
CA ILE A 185 17.39 -4.21 12.69
C ILE A 185 16.70 -3.49 13.85
N ILE A 186 15.41 -3.15 13.69
CA ILE A 186 14.62 -2.47 14.72
C ILE A 186 14.59 -3.33 16.00
N SER A 187 14.32 -4.63 15.87
CA SER A 187 14.21 -5.55 17.02
C SER A 187 15.52 -5.72 17.79
N LYS A 188 16.68 -5.72 17.11
CA LYS A 188 17.99 -5.78 17.77
C LYS A 188 18.23 -4.57 18.67
N ASN A 189 17.86 -3.37 18.19
CA ASN A 189 18.05 -2.15 18.98
C ASN A 189 17.13 -2.13 20.22
N THR A 190 15.85 -2.52 20.09
CA THR A 190 14.94 -2.60 21.25
C THR A 190 15.48 -3.50 22.36
N LYS A 191 16.00 -4.69 22.01
CA LYS A 191 16.61 -5.61 22.98
C LYS A 191 17.85 -5.02 23.66
N THR A 192 18.66 -4.27 22.92
CA THR A 192 19.87 -3.62 23.45
C THR A 192 19.53 -2.50 24.43
N THR A 193 18.46 -1.74 24.15
CA THR A 193 17.98 -0.66 25.00
C THR A 193 17.42 -1.19 26.33
N ASP A 194 16.64 -2.28 26.30
CA ASP A 194 16.05 -2.87 27.51
C ASP A 194 17.09 -3.54 28.40
N SER A 195 18.09 -4.20 27.82
CA SER A 195 19.19 -4.80 28.58
C SER A 195 20.09 -3.75 29.23
N SER A 196 20.32 -2.59 28.59
CA SER A 196 21.05 -1.48 29.22
C SER A 196 20.32 -0.82 30.41
N LYS A 197 18.99 -0.74 30.37
CA LYS A 197 18.18 -0.21 31.49
C LYS A 197 18.16 -1.14 32.71
N THR A 198 18.34 -2.44 32.48
CA THR A 198 18.34 -3.44 33.55
C THR A 198 19.69 -3.47 34.30
N SER A 199 20.78 -3.09 33.63
CA SER A 199 22.13 -3.01 34.23
C SER A 199 22.42 -1.74 35.03
N GLU A 200 21.66 -0.65 34.85
CA GLU A 200 21.88 0.60 35.59
C GLU A 200 21.23 0.62 36.99
N SER A 201 20.40 -0.36 37.34
CA SER A 201 19.76 -0.48 38.66
C SER A 201 20.58 -1.27 39.68
N GLN A 202 21.79 -1.72 39.33
CA GLN A 202 22.69 -2.46 40.21
C GLN A 202 24.08 -1.82 40.29
N SER A 203 24.14 -0.57 40.76
CA SER A 203 25.38 0.02 41.29
C SER A 203 25.27 0.06 42.81
N PRO A 204 26.02 -0.75 43.59
CA PRO A 204 26.05 -0.62 45.03
C PRO A 204 26.88 0.60 45.43
N THR A 205 26.28 1.49 46.20
CA THR A 205 26.94 2.57 46.93
C THR A 205 28.05 1.98 47.79
N VAL A 206 29.28 2.47 47.60
CA VAL A 206 30.40 2.29 48.54
C VAL A 206 30.63 3.63 49.23
#